data_AF-A0A8I0MA27-F1
#
_entry.id   AF-A0A8I0MA27-F1
#
_cell.length_a   1.000
_cell.length_b   1.000
_cell.length_c   1.000
_cell.angle_alpha   90.00
_cell.angle_beta   90.00
_cell.angle_gamma   90.00
#
_symmetry.space_group_name_H-M   'P 1'
#
loop_
_entity.id
_entity.type
_entity.pdbx_description
1 polymer ?
#
loop_
_entity_poly.entity_id
_entity_poly.type
_entity_poly.pdbx_seq_one_letter_code
_entity_poly.pdbx_strand_id
1 'polypeptide(L)'
;MTSYTELLARKAELDAQIAQAQAEAKAKAVTEARALIQEHGLTAADVFPPQGKKPKGTVGAPKYRDPATGATWTGRGKPPNWILGKEREQFQI
;
A
#
# COMPACT_ATOMS: atom_id res chain seq x y z
N MET A 1 -0.71 51.44 -15.59
CA MET A 1 -1.09 50.01 -15.68
C MET A 1 0.11 49.21 -15.24
N THR A 2 -0.04 48.29 -14.29
CA THR A 2 1.03 47.35 -13.95
C THR A 2 1.39 46.55 -15.21
N SER A 3 2.67 46.57 -15.58
CA SER A 3 3.13 45.85 -16.77
C SER A 3 3.06 44.34 -16.51
N TYR A 4 2.87 43.55 -17.57
CA TYR A 4 2.83 42.08 -17.48
C TYR A 4 4.08 41.51 -16.77
N THR A 5 5.25 42.12 -17.01
CA THR A 5 6.52 41.75 -16.39
C THR A 5 6.53 41.98 -14.88
N GLU A 6 5.95 43.09 -14.39
CA GLU A 6 5.83 43.36 -12.95
C GLU A 6 4.89 42.37 -12.25
N LEU A 7 3.81 41.95 -12.93
CA LEU A 7 2.90 40.93 -12.39
C LEU A 7 3.62 39.57 -12.24
N LEU A 8 4.48 39.20 -13.19
CA LEU A 8 5.29 37.98 -13.10
C LEU A 8 6.32 38.05 -11.97
N ALA A 9 7.02 39.18 -11.82
CA ALA A 9 7.99 39.37 -10.74
C ALA A 9 7.30 39.26 -9.36
N ARG A 10 6.14 39.89 -9.20
CA ARG A 10 5.38 39.84 -7.94
C ARG A 10 4.83 38.45 -7.64
N LYS A 11 4.46 37.69 -8.67
CA LYS A 11 4.07 36.28 -8.51
C LYS A 11 5.25 35.44 -8.00
N ALA A 12 6.43 35.58 -8.59
CA ALA A 12 7.61 34.83 -8.16
C ALA A 12 7.99 35.12 -6.70
N GLU A 13 7.87 36.39 -6.28
CA GLU A 13 8.13 36.79 -4.90
C GLU A 13 7.10 36.22 -3.92
N LEU A 14 5.82 36.19 -4.31
CA LEU A 14 4.75 35.53 -3.54
C LEU A 14 4.96 34.02 -3.45
N ASP A 15 5.33 33.37 -4.55
CA ASP A 15 5.63 31.93 -4.57
C ASP A 15 6.81 31.59 -3.65
N ALA A 16 7.85 32.44 -3.63
CA ALA A 16 8.98 32.29 -2.71
C ALA A 16 8.56 32.41 -1.24
N GLN A 17 7.72 33.40 -0.91
CA GLN A 17 7.18 33.57 0.44
C GLN A 17 6.29 32.40 0.87
N ILE A 18 5.45 31.89 -0.04
CA ILE A 18 4.62 30.70 0.22
C ILE A 18 5.51 29.48 0.47
N ALA A 19 6.56 29.29 -0.32
CA ALA A 19 7.49 28.18 -0.14
C ALA A 19 8.22 28.26 1.21
N GLN A 20 8.66 29.45 1.61
CA GLN A 20 9.26 29.69 2.93
C GLN A 20 8.28 29.37 4.07
N ALA A 21 7.07 29.93 4.02
CA ALA A 21 6.05 29.68 5.02
C ALA A 21 5.68 28.19 5.12
N GLN A 22 5.61 27.47 3.99
CA GLN A 22 5.39 26.02 4.01
C GLN A 22 6.58 25.25 4.60
N ALA A 23 7.81 25.67 4.32
CA ALA A 23 9.00 25.03 4.88
C ALA A 23 9.06 25.20 6.40
N GLU A 24 8.77 26.41 6.91
CA GLU A 24 8.69 26.69 8.35
C GLU A 24 7.56 25.90 9.02
N ALA A 25 6.37 25.88 8.42
CA ALA A 25 5.24 25.09 8.93
C ALA A 25 5.57 23.60 8.98
N LYS A 26 6.22 23.05 7.94
CA LYS A 26 6.68 21.66 7.91
C LYS A 26 7.73 21.39 8.98
N ALA A 27 8.72 22.26 9.14
CA ALA A 27 9.76 22.11 10.16
C ALA A 27 9.17 22.12 11.57
N LYS A 28 8.19 23.00 11.83
CA LYS A 28 7.45 23.04 13.10
C LYS A 28 6.66 21.76 13.33
N ALA A 29 5.89 21.30 12.33
CA ALA A 29 5.14 20.05 12.42
C ALA A 29 6.03 18.82 12.65
N VAL A 30 7.21 18.75 12.01
CA VAL A 30 8.18 17.68 12.24
C VAL A 30 8.72 17.72 13.68
N THR A 31 8.95 18.91 14.21
CA THR A 31 9.44 19.08 15.59
C THR A 31 8.40 18.64 16.61
N GLU A 32 7.14 19.07 16.43
CA GLU A 32 6.01 18.64 17.26
C GLU A 32 5.78 17.12 17.18
N ALA A 33 5.81 16.55 15.97
CA ALA A 33 5.70 15.11 15.78
C ALA A 33 6.83 14.35 16.49
N ARG A 34 8.07 14.84 16.39
CA ARG A 34 9.21 14.24 17.11
C ARG A 34 9.05 14.34 18.62
N ALA A 35 8.55 15.45 19.14
CA ALA A 35 8.29 15.62 20.58
C ALA A 35 7.24 14.61 21.07
N LEU A 36 6.11 14.49 20.36
CA LEU A 36 5.05 13.53 20.67
C LEU A 36 5.54 12.08 20.62
N ILE A 37 6.38 11.76 19.61
CA ILE A 37 6.99 10.43 19.48
C ILE A 37 7.88 10.10 20.69
N GLN A 38 8.71 11.06 21.13
CA GLN A 38 9.59 10.86 22.28
C GLN A 38 8.82 10.79 23.60
N GLU A 39 7.82 11.65 23.80
CA GLU A 39 7.00 11.70 25.02
C GLU A 39 6.24 10.40 25.26
N HIS A 40 5.67 9.83 24.20
CA HIS A 40 4.89 8.61 24.28
C HIS A 40 5.69 7.33 23.98
N GLY A 41 7.00 7.44 23.75
CA GLY A 41 7.85 6.30 23.39
C GLY A 41 7.40 5.58 22.12
N LEU A 42 6.77 6.30 21.19
CA LEU A 42 6.24 5.73 19.96
C LEU A 42 7.38 5.37 19.02
N THR A 43 7.19 4.29 18.27
CA THR A 43 8.11 3.91 17.20
C THR A 43 7.54 4.32 15.84
N ALA A 44 8.38 4.32 14.81
CA ALA A 44 7.91 4.59 13.44
C ALA A 44 6.79 3.63 13.00
N ALA A 45 6.73 2.41 13.55
CA ALA A 45 5.68 1.44 13.28
C ALA A 45 4.33 1.81 13.91
N ASP A 46 4.32 2.55 15.03
CA ASP A 46 3.11 3.03 15.69
C ASP A 46 2.53 4.26 14.99
N VAL A 47 3.41 5.10 14.43
CA VAL A 47 3.04 6.32 13.69
C VAL A 47 2.65 6.02 12.23
N PHE A 48 3.34 5.07 11.61
CA PHE A 48 3.06 4.59 10.25
C PHE A 48 2.70 3.11 10.32
N PRO A 49 1.48 2.77 10.79
CA PRO A 49 1.05 1.38 10.79
C PRO A 49 1.13 0.86 9.35
N PRO A 50 1.71 -0.34 9.12
CA PRO A 50 1.78 -0.91 7.80
C PRO A 50 0.35 -1.02 7.27
N GLN A 51 0.05 -0.24 6.23
CA GLN A 51 -1.24 -0.23 5.56
C GLN A 51 -1.55 -1.67 5.18
N GLY A 52 -2.53 -2.27 5.89
CA GLY A 52 -2.62 -3.71 6.08
C GLY A 52 -2.35 -4.49 4.81
N LYS A 53 -1.25 -5.26 4.79
CA LYS A 53 -1.17 -6.40 3.90
C LYS A 53 -2.31 -7.32 4.34
N LYS A 54 -3.45 -7.26 3.64
CA LYS A 54 -4.53 -8.24 3.78
C LYS A 54 -3.83 -9.60 3.82
N PRO A 55 -4.04 -10.43 4.87
CA PRO A 55 -3.45 -11.75 4.89
C PRO A 55 -3.82 -12.40 3.56
N LYS A 56 -2.79 -12.80 2.79
CA LYS A 56 -2.97 -13.49 1.51
C LYS A 56 -3.84 -14.69 1.86
N GLY A 57 -5.13 -14.61 1.53
CA GLY A 57 -6.15 -15.53 2.00
C GLY A 57 -5.59 -16.93 1.84
N THR A 58 -5.50 -17.67 2.94
CA THR A 58 -4.98 -19.03 2.92
C THR A 58 -5.73 -19.76 1.82
N VAL A 59 -5.01 -20.15 0.78
CA VAL A 59 -5.53 -20.99 -0.29
C VAL A 59 -6.04 -22.22 0.46
N GLY A 60 -7.38 -22.36 0.53
CA GLY A 60 -8.03 -23.32 1.43
C GLY A 60 -7.47 -24.73 1.25
N ALA A 61 -7.71 -25.61 2.22
CA ALA A 61 -7.22 -26.99 2.13
C ALA A 61 -7.45 -27.58 0.73
N PRO A 62 -6.45 -28.22 0.10
CA PRO A 62 -6.64 -28.80 -1.21
C PRO A 62 -7.75 -29.84 -1.15
N LYS A 63 -8.70 -29.78 -2.08
CA LYS A 63 -9.84 -30.70 -2.16
C LYS A 63 -9.61 -31.81 -3.17
N TYR A 64 -8.75 -31.56 -4.15
CA TYR A 64 -8.44 -32.49 -5.23
C TYR A 64 -6.91 -32.69 -5.35
N ARG A 65 -6.48 -33.90 -5.71
CA ARG A 65 -5.08 -34.27 -5.96
C ARG A 65 -4.98 -35.12 -7.24
N ASP A 66 -3.99 -34.81 -8.06
CA ASP A 66 -3.63 -35.58 -9.24
C ASP A 66 -2.86 -36.86 -8.83
N PRO A 67 -3.34 -38.08 -9.17
CA PRO A 67 -2.63 -39.31 -8.90
C PRO A 67 -1.34 -39.47 -9.71
N ALA A 68 -1.20 -38.79 -10.86
CA ALA A 68 -0.02 -38.92 -11.72
C ALA A 68 1.13 -38.00 -11.28
N THR A 69 0.82 -36.76 -10.88
CA THR A 69 1.85 -35.75 -10.57
C THR A 69 1.87 -35.33 -9.10
N GLY A 70 0.85 -35.70 -8.32
CA GLY A 70 0.68 -35.23 -6.94
C GLY A 70 0.25 -33.78 -6.81
N ALA A 71 -0.02 -33.07 -7.91
CA ALA A 71 -0.49 -31.69 -7.89
C ALA A 71 -1.85 -31.56 -7.19
N THR A 72 -2.03 -30.53 -6.37
CA THR A 72 -3.26 -30.36 -5.58
C THR A 72 -4.03 -29.11 -5.98
N TRP A 73 -5.37 -29.18 -5.95
CA TRP A 73 -6.25 -28.05 -6.27
C TRP A 73 -7.36 -27.90 -5.22
N THR A 74 -7.63 -26.67 -4.82
CA THR A 74 -8.59 -26.35 -3.73
C THR A 74 -10.05 -26.35 -4.17
N GLY A 75 -10.31 -26.56 -5.46
CA GLY A 75 -11.65 -26.39 -6.06
C GLY A 75 -12.09 -24.94 -6.22
N ARG A 76 -11.27 -23.96 -5.80
CA ARG A 76 -11.51 -22.53 -6.02
C ARG A 76 -10.66 -22.03 -7.20
N GLY A 77 -11.28 -21.25 -8.09
CA GLY A 77 -10.61 -20.64 -9.25
C GLY A 77 -10.60 -21.51 -10.51
N LYS A 78 -9.69 -21.22 -11.44
CA LYS A 78 -9.58 -21.93 -12.71
C LYS A 78 -9.08 -23.36 -12.48
N PRO A 79 -9.81 -24.40 -12.93
CA PRO A 79 -9.37 -25.79 -12.77
C PRO A 79 -8.07 -26.05 -13.54
N PRO A 80 -7.12 -26.81 -12.95
CA PRO A 80 -5.93 -27.27 -13.65
C PRO A 80 -6.25 -28.21 -14.82
N ASN A 81 -5.34 -28.30 -15.79
CA ASN A 81 -5.53 -29.11 -17.00
C ASN A 81 -5.75 -30.61 -16.71
N TRP A 82 -5.26 -31.13 -15.58
CA TRP A 82 -5.39 -32.55 -15.24
C TRP A 82 -6.80 -32.95 -14.78
N ILE A 83 -7.58 -32.02 -14.22
CA ILE A 83 -8.99 -32.23 -13.81
C ILE A 83 -10.00 -31.61 -14.79
N LEU A 84 -9.54 -30.71 -15.68
CA LEU A 84 -10.37 -30.05 -16.68
C LEU A 84 -10.96 -31.10 -17.65
N GLY A 85 -12.29 -31.22 -17.70
CA GLY A 85 -12.99 -32.16 -18.59
C GLY A 85 -13.03 -33.61 -18.11
N LYS A 86 -12.50 -33.91 -16.91
CA LYS A 86 -12.59 -35.23 -16.27
C LYS A 86 -13.57 -35.21 -15.09
N GLU A 87 -14.00 -36.39 -14.68
CA GLU A 87 -14.86 -36.55 -13.50
C GLU A 87 -14.07 -36.18 -12.23
N ARG A 88 -14.53 -35.13 -11.54
CA ARG A 88 -13.77 -34.48 -10.46
C ARG A 88 -13.69 -35.34 -9.19
N GLU A 89 -14.64 -36.26 -9.02
CA GLU A 89 -14.73 -37.16 -7.86
C GLU A 89 -13.54 -38.13 -7.79
N GLN A 90 -12.98 -38.52 -8.93
CA GLN A 90 -11.83 -39.42 -9.02
C GLN A 90 -10.53 -38.80 -8.47
N PHE A 91 -10.49 -37.47 -8.38
CA PHE A 91 -9.34 -36.73 -7.90
C PHE A 91 -9.57 -36.16 -6.51
N GLN A 92 -10.72 -36.40 -5.88
CA GLN A 92 -11.02 -35.85 -4.56
C GLN A 92 -10.17 -36.57 -3.50
N ILE A 93 -9.56 -35.78 -2.61
CA ILE A 93 -8.85 -36.29 -1.42
C ILE A 93 -9.69 -36.19 -0.15
#